data_AF-A0A1L9B2Q6-F1
#
_entry.id   AF-A0A1L9B2Q6-F1
#
_cell.length_a   1.000
_cell.length_b   1.000
_cell.length_c   1.000
_cell.angle_alpha   90.00
_cell.angle_beta   90.00
_cell.angle_gamma   90.00
#
_symmetry.space_group_name_H-M   'P 1'
#
loop_
_entity.id
_entity.type
_entity.pdbx_description
1 polymer ?
#
loop_
_entity_poly.entity_id
_entity_poly.type
_entity_poly.pdbx_seq_one_letter_code
_entity_poly.pdbx_strand_id
1 'polypeptide(L)'
;MPLSKTKWAGLALAATSLIIGLSFSWGTDSPPPAPAPSVAPAAVTEQAMARMEIKAAETARERLAQIPEPVVPQEVGGFSHEEIGKASVAFREMLSVQGLYNQRVARGRIIDRLLESPRGADIASRTLTDPSFAREAFGDLQAEARLFSIEVLKVAATRGQEGPLLRSAEAVAQQLSQSDDGVAPLDAGRSADLRDMVRAVIEVKSVEAFSDGNPRLVREMGYASTLSPRVKSLYDEILFAYLKHQYGRERATEMAAALLDG
;
A
#
# COMPACT_ATOMS: atom_id res chain seq x y z
N MET A 1 13.78 -3.99 -40.33
CA MET A 1 12.61 -3.10 -40.14
C MET A 1 12.73 -2.46 -38.76
N PRO A 2 12.92 -1.13 -38.66
CA PRO A 2 13.13 -0.47 -37.37
C PRO A 2 11.84 0.15 -36.81
N LEU A 3 11.77 0.15 -35.48
CA LEU A 3 11.06 1.05 -34.56
C LEU A 3 9.53 1.01 -34.46
N SER A 4 9.03 0.60 -33.28
CA SER A 4 8.23 1.52 -32.45
C SER A 4 8.45 1.25 -30.96
N LYS A 5 9.26 2.10 -30.32
CA LYS A 5 9.36 2.22 -28.86
C LYS A 5 8.32 3.24 -28.42
N THR A 6 7.22 2.82 -27.83
CA THR A 6 6.23 3.74 -27.26
C THR A 6 6.65 4.07 -25.84
N LYS A 7 7.23 5.26 -25.67
CA LYS A 7 7.59 5.83 -24.37
C LYS A 7 6.32 6.35 -23.70
N TRP A 8 5.96 5.78 -22.55
CA TRP A 8 4.99 6.38 -21.65
C TRP A 8 5.66 7.54 -20.91
N ALA A 9 5.36 8.76 -21.35
CA ALA A 9 5.79 9.98 -20.71
C ALA A 9 4.97 10.20 -19.43
N GLY A 10 5.68 10.35 -18.31
CA GLY A 10 5.09 10.72 -17.03
C GLY A 10 4.45 12.11 -17.09
N LEU A 11 3.21 12.18 -16.62
CA LEU A 11 2.54 13.43 -16.31
C LEU A 11 3.12 13.97 -15.00
N ALA A 12 4.09 14.87 -15.12
CA ALA A 12 4.52 15.74 -14.03
C ALA A 12 3.41 16.76 -13.76
N LEU A 13 2.76 16.64 -12.60
CA LEU A 13 1.88 17.66 -12.06
C LEU A 13 2.74 18.84 -11.59
N ALA A 14 2.74 19.91 -12.38
CA ALA A 14 3.33 21.18 -12.01
C ALA A 14 2.54 21.78 -10.84
N ALA A 15 3.15 21.79 -9.66
CA ALA A 15 2.70 22.60 -8.54
C ALA A 15 3.02 24.07 -8.85
N THR A 16 2.02 24.85 -9.24
CA THR A 16 2.11 26.30 -9.32
C THR A 16 2.20 26.86 -7.91
N SER A 17 3.42 27.03 -7.42
CA SER A 17 3.73 27.85 -6.25
C SER A 17 3.46 29.31 -6.60
N LEU A 18 2.36 29.85 -6.09
CA LEU A 18 2.10 31.28 -6.12
C LEU A 18 3.12 31.96 -5.18
N ILE A 19 4.17 32.54 -5.76
CA ILE A 19 5.11 33.42 -5.06
C ILE A 19 4.35 34.71 -4.75
N ILE A 20 3.90 34.87 -3.51
CA ILE A 20 3.47 36.16 -2.99
C ILE A 20 4.75 36.95 -2.72
N GLY A 21 5.04 37.91 -3.62
CA GLY A 21 6.10 38.87 -3.43
C GLY A 21 5.83 39.75 -2.22
N LEU A 22 6.70 39.66 -1.21
CA LEU A 22 6.79 40.63 -0.13
C LEU A 22 7.50 41.88 -0.65
N SER A 23 6.73 42.80 -1.21
CA SER A 23 7.19 44.17 -1.46
C SER A 23 7.05 44.97 -0.17
N PHE A 24 8.18 45.24 0.48
CA PHE A 24 8.26 46.28 1.52
C PHE A 24 8.00 47.65 0.86
N SER A 25 6.84 48.24 1.13
CA SER A 25 6.57 49.65 0.85
C SER A 25 6.31 50.36 2.17
N TRP A 26 7.16 51.34 2.46
CA TRP A 26 7.00 52.27 3.57
C TRP A 26 6.00 53.36 3.17
N GLY A 27 4.94 53.52 3.97
CA GLY A 27 4.14 54.75 4.05
C GLY A 27 2.93 54.83 3.12
N THR A 28 1.74 54.58 3.68
CA THR A 28 0.57 55.49 3.67
C THR A 28 -0.60 54.80 4.40
N ASP A 29 -1.24 55.53 5.31
CA ASP A 29 -2.41 55.08 6.09
C ASP A 29 -3.49 54.49 5.18
N SER A 30 -3.68 53.18 5.23
CA SER A 30 -4.87 52.50 4.71
C SER A 30 -5.49 51.69 5.83
N PRO A 31 -6.80 51.84 6.11
CA PRO A 31 -7.47 51.03 7.12
C PRO A 31 -7.36 49.54 6.74
N PRO A 32 -7.27 48.63 7.73
CA PRO A 32 -7.14 47.21 7.46
C PRO A 32 -8.31 46.73 6.58
N PRO A 33 -8.04 45.90 5.55
CA PRO A 33 -9.12 45.32 4.75
C PRO A 33 -10.06 44.55 5.68
N ALA A 34 -11.36 44.79 5.52
CA ALA A 34 -12.39 44.08 6.28
C ALA A 34 -12.17 42.56 6.15
N PRO A 35 -12.33 41.78 7.24
CA PRO A 35 -12.21 40.34 7.18
C PRO A 35 -13.19 39.81 6.13
N ALA A 36 -12.66 39.10 5.13
CA ALA A 36 -13.48 38.48 4.11
C ALA A 36 -14.53 37.59 4.80
N PRO A 37 -15.80 37.59 4.34
CA PRO A 37 -16.82 36.72 4.90
C PRO A 37 -16.34 35.27 4.79
N SER A 38 -16.19 34.63 5.94
CA SER A 38 -15.90 33.21 6.04
C SER A 38 -17.10 32.46 5.44
N VAL A 39 -16.96 32.03 4.18
CA VAL A 39 -17.96 31.17 3.55
C VAL A 39 -17.87 29.82 4.26
N ALA A 40 -18.84 29.53 5.12
CA ALA A 40 -18.96 28.23 5.75
C ALA A 40 -18.93 27.13 4.66
N PRO A 41 -18.16 26.05 4.83
CA PRO A 41 -18.14 24.97 3.86
C PRO A 41 -19.56 24.43 3.70
N ALA A 42 -20.10 24.49 2.48
CA ALA A 42 -21.43 23.98 2.18
C ALA A 42 -21.48 22.49 2.52
N ALA A 43 -22.41 22.10 3.39
CA ALA A 43 -22.64 20.70 3.71
C ALA A 43 -22.99 19.94 2.42
N VAL A 44 -22.25 18.87 2.13
CA VAL A 44 -22.53 18.00 0.98
C VAL A 44 -23.89 17.36 1.21
N THR A 45 -24.83 17.60 0.30
CA THR A 45 -26.18 17.05 0.39
C THR A 45 -26.22 15.57 0.01
N GLU A 46 -27.22 14.83 0.50
CA GLU A 46 -27.44 13.43 0.12
C GLU A 46 -27.56 13.24 -1.41
N GLN A 47 -28.23 14.18 -2.09
CA GLN A 47 -28.32 14.18 -3.55
C GLN A 47 -26.95 14.38 -4.23
N ALA A 48 -26.07 15.20 -3.65
CA ALA A 48 -24.72 15.36 -4.17
C ALA A 48 -23.89 14.08 -3.99
N MET A 49 -24.00 13.41 -2.83
CA MET A 49 -23.37 12.10 -2.60
C MET A 49 -23.88 11.05 -3.59
N ALA A 50 -25.19 10.95 -3.83
CA ALA A 50 -25.75 10.00 -4.77
C ALA A 50 -25.23 10.20 -6.21
N ARG A 51 -25.09 11.46 -6.64
CA ARG A 51 -24.50 11.78 -7.96
C ARG A 51 -23.02 11.40 -8.03
N MET A 52 -22.27 11.63 -6.95
CA MET A 52 -20.87 11.21 -6.88
C MET A 52 -20.73 9.68 -6.93
N GLU A 53 -21.59 8.93 -6.24
CA GLU A 53 -21.61 7.46 -6.28
C GLU A 53 -21.85 6.95 -7.71
N ILE A 54 -22.86 7.49 -8.41
CA ILE A 54 -23.17 7.11 -9.80
C ILE A 54 -21.95 7.37 -10.69
N LYS A 55 -21.39 8.58 -10.62
CA LYS A 55 -20.23 8.96 -11.43
C LYS A 55 -19.00 8.10 -11.13
N ALA A 56 -18.77 7.75 -9.86
CA ALA A 56 -17.67 6.86 -9.48
C ALA A 56 -17.88 5.45 -10.04
N ALA A 57 -19.10 4.91 -9.99
CA ALA A 57 -19.42 3.60 -10.56
C ALA A 57 -19.26 3.56 -12.09
N GLU A 58 -19.70 4.62 -12.79
CA GLU A 58 -19.48 4.78 -14.23
C GLU A 58 -17.98 4.82 -14.57
N THR A 59 -17.23 5.67 -13.87
CA THR A 59 -15.77 5.79 -14.05
C THR A 59 -15.05 4.47 -13.80
N ALA A 60 -15.42 3.74 -12.75
CA ALA A 60 -14.85 2.43 -12.43
C ALA A 60 -15.13 1.40 -13.53
N ARG A 61 -16.35 1.39 -14.09
CA ARG A 61 -16.74 0.48 -15.18
C ARG A 61 -15.97 0.79 -16.46
N GLU A 62 -15.86 2.06 -16.82
CA GLU A 62 -15.09 2.51 -17.99
C GLU A 62 -13.61 2.10 -17.87
N ARG A 63 -13.01 2.31 -16.69
CA ARG A 63 -11.63 1.90 -16.42
C ARG A 63 -11.46 0.39 -16.45
N LEU A 64 -12.39 -0.37 -15.86
CA LEU A 64 -12.33 -1.83 -15.87
C LEU A 64 -12.32 -2.38 -17.29
N ALA A 65 -13.11 -1.81 -18.20
CA ALA A 65 -13.13 -2.18 -19.62
C ALA A 65 -11.81 -1.86 -20.35
N GLN A 66 -10.99 -0.95 -19.83
CA GLN A 66 -9.66 -0.62 -20.38
C GLN A 66 -8.55 -1.49 -19.80
N ILE A 67 -8.77 -2.14 -18.65
CA ILE A 67 -7.80 -3.07 -18.07
C ILE A 67 -7.90 -4.40 -18.82
N PRO A 68 -6.81 -4.94 -19.39
CA PRO A 68 -6.82 -6.21 -20.10
C PRO A 68 -7.47 -7.34 -19.30
N GLU A 69 -8.25 -8.19 -19.97
CA GLU A 69 -8.75 -9.43 -19.37
C GLU A 69 -7.56 -10.33 -18.99
N PRO A 70 -7.60 -10.97 -17.81
CA PRO A 70 -6.51 -11.82 -17.38
C PRO A 70 -6.47 -13.08 -18.23
N VAL A 71 -5.29 -13.42 -18.75
CA VAL A 71 -5.06 -14.73 -19.34
C VAL A 71 -4.74 -15.68 -18.19
N VAL A 72 -5.77 -16.36 -17.70
CA VAL A 72 -5.65 -17.23 -16.53
C VAL A 72 -5.21 -18.63 -16.98
N PRO A 73 -4.06 -19.15 -16.51
CA PRO A 73 -3.63 -20.50 -16.88
C PRO A 73 -4.55 -21.58 -16.29
N GLN A 74 -4.45 -22.82 -16.76
CA GLN A 74 -5.32 -23.92 -16.28
C GLN A 74 -5.06 -24.26 -14.80
N GLU A 75 -3.80 -24.23 -14.40
CA GLU A 75 -3.35 -24.41 -13.02
C GLU A 75 -2.05 -23.62 -12.83
N VAL A 76 -1.93 -22.89 -11.72
CA VAL A 76 -0.71 -22.14 -11.37
C VAL A 76 -0.46 -22.29 -9.88
N GLY A 77 0.73 -22.74 -9.50
CA GLY A 77 1.14 -22.82 -8.09
C GLY A 77 0.21 -23.67 -7.20
N GLY A 78 -0.50 -24.66 -7.76
CA GLY A 78 -1.45 -25.50 -7.04
C GLY A 78 -2.83 -24.86 -6.80
N PHE A 79 -3.16 -23.81 -7.57
CA PHE A 79 -4.49 -23.20 -7.61
C PHE A 79 -5.12 -23.45 -8.98
N SER A 80 -6.43 -23.73 -8.96
CA SER A 80 -7.22 -23.96 -10.15
C SER A 80 -7.42 -22.67 -10.96
N HIS A 81 -7.73 -22.84 -12.25
CA HIS A 81 -8.15 -21.76 -13.15
C HIS A 81 -9.26 -20.88 -12.54
N GLU A 82 -10.27 -21.48 -11.91
CA GLU A 82 -11.39 -20.73 -11.33
C GLU A 82 -10.94 -19.83 -10.17
N GLU A 83 -10.07 -20.34 -9.30
CA GLU A 83 -9.55 -19.61 -8.14
C GLU A 83 -8.69 -18.43 -8.56
N ILE A 84 -7.75 -18.65 -9.50
CA ILE A 84 -6.92 -17.56 -10.04
C ILE A 84 -7.80 -16.58 -10.82
N GLY A 85 -8.80 -17.05 -11.56
CA GLY A 85 -9.74 -16.19 -12.27
C GLY A 85 -10.50 -15.24 -11.34
N LYS A 86 -11.00 -15.75 -10.21
CA LYS A 86 -11.65 -14.92 -9.19
C LYS A 86 -10.71 -13.87 -8.59
N ALA A 87 -9.47 -14.26 -8.26
CA ALA A 87 -8.47 -13.32 -7.74
C ALA A 87 -8.10 -12.25 -8.77
N SER A 88 -7.87 -12.64 -10.02
CA SER A 88 -7.54 -11.72 -11.12
C SER A 88 -8.66 -10.72 -11.40
N VAL A 89 -9.93 -11.17 -11.39
CA VAL A 89 -11.09 -10.26 -11.50
C VAL A 89 -11.11 -9.27 -10.33
N ALA A 90 -10.94 -9.76 -9.10
CA ALA A 90 -10.94 -8.91 -7.91
C ALA A 90 -9.83 -7.83 -7.99
N PHE A 91 -8.60 -8.20 -8.37
CA PHE A 91 -7.51 -7.24 -8.49
C PHE A 91 -7.73 -6.20 -9.60
N ARG A 92 -8.31 -6.60 -10.73
CA ARG A 92 -8.71 -5.64 -11.79
C ARG A 92 -9.77 -4.66 -11.31
N GLU A 93 -10.75 -5.13 -10.54
CA GLU A 93 -11.77 -4.26 -9.94
C GLU A 93 -11.17 -3.32 -8.88
N MET A 94 -10.20 -3.78 -8.07
CA MET A 94 -9.50 -2.91 -7.11
C MET A 94 -8.66 -1.84 -7.81
N LEU A 95 -8.10 -2.16 -8.98
CA LEU A 95 -7.37 -1.23 -9.83
C LEU A 95 -8.31 -0.19 -10.46
N SER A 96 -9.48 -0.62 -10.95
CA SER A 96 -10.41 0.28 -11.63
C SER A 96 -10.97 1.38 -10.73
N VAL A 97 -11.11 1.10 -9.43
CA VAL A 97 -11.59 2.06 -8.42
C VAL A 97 -10.48 2.96 -7.84
N GLN A 98 -9.23 2.82 -8.29
CA GLN A 98 -8.10 3.58 -7.75
C GLN A 98 -8.27 5.09 -7.94
N GLY A 99 -8.05 5.86 -6.87
CA GLY A 99 -8.15 7.32 -6.87
C GLY A 99 -9.59 7.85 -6.88
N LEU A 100 -10.60 6.99 -6.85
CA LEU A 100 -11.99 7.42 -6.66
C LEU A 100 -12.23 7.77 -5.18
N TYR A 101 -13.15 8.69 -4.91
CA TYR A 101 -13.41 9.15 -3.54
C TYR A 101 -13.89 8.00 -2.61
N ASN A 102 -14.65 7.04 -3.15
CA ASN A 102 -15.17 5.88 -2.44
C ASN A 102 -14.26 4.64 -2.55
N GLN A 103 -13.03 4.78 -3.06
CA GLN A 103 -12.12 3.65 -3.33
C GLN A 103 -11.95 2.71 -2.13
N ARG A 104 -11.86 3.26 -0.90
CA ARG A 104 -11.64 2.46 0.31
C ARG A 104 -12.83 1.53 0.58
N VAL A 105 -14.05 2.05 0.46
CA VAL A 105 -15.28 1.27 0.67
C VAL A 105 -15.44 0.24 -0.46
N ALA A 106 -15.18 0.64 -1.70
CA ALA A 106 -15.27 -0.26 -2.85
C ALA A 106 -14.28 -1.42 -2.75
N ARG A 107 -12.98 -1.14 -2.48
CA ARG A 107 -11.96 -2.17 -2.26
C ARG A 107 -12.30 -3.09 -1.11
N GLY A 108 -12.79 -2.54 0.01
CA GLY A 108 -13.25 -3.34 1.15
C GLY A 108 -14.24 -4.43 0.73
N ARG A 109 -15.30 -4.07 -0.01
CA ARG A 109 -16.29 -5.05 -0.51
C ARG A 109 -15.67 -6.10 -1.44
N ILE A 110 -14.73 -5.69 -2.30
CA ILE A 110 -14.05 -6.61 -3.23
C ILE A 110 -13.16 -7.59 -2.45
N ILE A 111 -12.40 -7.10 -1.46
CA ILE A 111 -11.58 -7.92 -0.56
C ILE A 111 -12.46 -8.89 0.22
N ASP A 112 -13.59 -8.41 0.76
CA ASP A 112 -14.50 -9.24 1.54
C ASP A 112 -14.98 -10.45 0.72
N ARG A 113 -15.42 -10.22 -0.53
CA ARG A 113 -15.82 -11.28 -1.47
C ARG A 113 -14.65 -12.20 -1.85
N LEU A 114 -13.43 -11.68 -2.00
CA LEU A 114 -12.26 -12.54 -2.26
C LEU A 114 -11.96 -13.45 -1.06
N LEU A 115 -12.15 -12.95 0.16
CA LEU A 115 -11.94 -13.70 1.40
C LEU A 115 -13.11 -14.64 1.78
N GLU A 116 -14.23 -14.61 1.05
CA GLU A 116 -15.25 -15.66 1.13
C GLU A 116 -14.74 -16.99 0.51
N SER A 117 -13.78 -16.91 -0.41
CA SER A 117 -13.07 -18.09 -0.90
C SER A 117 -12.11 -18.60 0.17
N PRO A 118 -12.12 -19.91 0.51
CA PRO A 118 -11.15 -20.49 1.45
C PRO A 118 -9.68 -20.28 1.04
N ARG A 119 -9.43 -19.99 -0.24
CA ARG A 119 -8.09 -19.89 -0.83
C ARG A 119 -7.68 -18.46 -1.16
N GLY A 120 -8.55 -17.46 -0.91
CA GLY A 120 -8.27 -16.06 -1.22
C GLY A 120 -7.02 -15.52 -0.51
N ALA A 121 -6.88 -15.80 0.78
CA ALA A 121 -5.70 -15.42 1.55
C ALA A 121 -4.43 -16.19 1.13
N ASP A 122 -4.57 -17.46 0.76
CA ASP A 122 -3.44 -18.29 0.28
C ASP A 122 -2.91 -17.76 -1.07
N ILE A 123 -3.80 -17.38 -1.99
CA ILE A 123 -3.43 -16.78 -3.28
C ILE A 123 -2.73 -15.43 -3.05
N ALA A 124 -3.27 -14.59 -2.17
CA ALA A 124 -2.64 -13.31 -1.83
C ALA A 124 -1.23 -13.50 -1.23
N SER A 125 -1.07 -14.45 -0.31
CA SER A 125 0.23 -14.81 0.26
C SER A 125 1.19 -15.35 -0.81
N ARG A 126 0.73 -16.21 -1.71
CA ARG A 126 1.57 -16.74 -2.79
C ARG A 126 1.99 -15.66 -3.77
N THR A 127 1.09 -14.74 -4.12
CA THR A 127 1.39 -13.56 -4.96
C THR A 127 2.54 -12.74 -4.38
N LEU A 128 2.59 -12.58 -3.05
CA LEU A 128 3.65 -11.83 -2.38
C LEU A 128 4.95 -12.60 -2.21
N THR A 129 4.90 -13.90 -2.02
CA THR A 129 6.07 -14.72 -1.63
C THR A 129 6.74 -15.41 -2.80
N ASP A 130 6.07 -15.54 -3.94
CA ASP A 130 6.59 -16.25 -5.11
C ASP A 130 6.49 -15.36 -6.37
N PRO A 131 7.60 -14.71 -6.79
CA PRO A 131 7.63 -13.87 -7.99
C PRO A 131 7.39 -14.65 -9.30
N SER A 132 7.60 -15.96 -9.31
CA SER A 132 7.29 -16.78 -10.49
C SER A 132 5.78 -16.99 -10.60
N PHE A 133 5.15 -17.35 -9.49
CA PHE A 133 3.68 -17.44 -9.38
C PHE A 133 3.01 -16.13 -9.75
N ALA A 134 3.46 -14.99 -9.21
CA ALA A 134 2.84 -13.69 -9.50
C ALA A 134 2.88 -13.33 -10.99
N ARG A 135 4.02 -13.61 -11.65
CA ARG A 135 4.15 -13.41 -13.11
C ARG A 135 3.27 -14.34 -13.91
N GLU A 136 3.20 -15.61 -13.54
CA GLU A 136 2.41 -16.60 -14.26
C GLU A 136 0.90 -16.39 -14.09
N ALA A 137 0.45 -16.05 -12.88
CA ALA A 137 -0.97 -15.87 -12.57
C ALA A 137 -1.52 -14.51 -13.03
N PHE A 138 -0.73 -13.44 -12.96
CA PHE A 138 -1.21 -12.06 -13.16
C PHE A 138 -0.51 -11.31 -14.29
N GLY A 139 0.54 -11.87 -14.90
CA GLY A 139 1.23 -11.29 -16.04
C GLY A 139 1.73 -9.86 -15.77
N ASP A 140 1.32 -8.94 -16.63
CA ASP A 140 1.70 -7.52 -16.54
C ASP A 140 1.14 -6.83 -15.28
N LEU A 141 0.05 -7.35 -14.70
CA LEU A 141 -0.58 -6.80 -13.49
C LEU A 141 0.01 -7.37 -12.19
N GLN A 142 1.15 -8.08 -12.25
CA GLN A 142 1.75 -8.69 -11.07
C GLN A 142 2.11 -7.70 -9.95
N ALA A 143 2.45 -6.45 -10.30
CA ALA A 143 2.87 -5.46 -9.30
C ALA A 143 1.66 -4.96 -8.50
N GLU A 144 0.56 -4.65 -9.20
CA GLU A 144 -0.73 -4.30 -8.62
C GLU A 144 -1.30 -5.47 -7.82
N ALA A 145 -1.18 -6.70 -8.33
CA ALA A 145 -1.60 -7.90 -7.62
C ALA A 145 -0.85 -8.05 -6.29
N ARG A 146 0.46 -7.78 -6.23
CA ARG A 146 1.22 -7.76 -4.96
C ARG A 146 0.70 -6.68 -4.02
N LEU A 147 0.53 -5.45 -4.50
CA LEU A 147 -0.03 -4.35 -3.69
C LEU A 147 -1.38 -4.73 -3.06
N PHE A 148 -2.32 -5.21 -3.88
CA PHE A 148 -3.64 -5.60 -3.38
C PHE A 148 -3.62 -6.85 -2.51
N SER A 149 -2.66 -7.75 -2.73
CA SER A 149 -2.46 -8.90 -1.85
C SER A 149 -2.12 -8.45 -0.43
N ILE A 150 -1.36 -7.35 -0.25
CA ILE A 150 -1.09 -6.79 1.09
C ILE A 150 -2.40 -6.29 1.73
N GLU A 151 -3.25 -5.59 0.98
CA GLU A 151 -4.57 -5.16 1.48
C GLU A 151 -5.45 -6.35 1.89
N VAL A 152 -5.47 -7.42 1.08
CA VAL A 152 -6.21 -8.67 1.37
C VAL A 152 -5.69 -9.33 2.64
N LEU A 153 -4.37 -9.50 2.77
CA LEU A 153 -3.76 -10.12 3.95
C LEU A 153 -3.96 -9.28 5.21
N LYS A 154 -3.95 -7.95 5.09
CA LYS A 154 -4.28 -7.04 6.19
C LYS A 154 -5.71 -7.26 6.68
N VAL A 155 -6.69 -7.29 5.76
CA VAL A 155 -8.10 -7.53 6.15
C VAL A 155 -8.27 -8.93 6.74
N ALA A 156 -7.63 -9.96 6.16
CA ALA A 156 -7.62 -11.30 6.74
C ALA A 156 -7.06 -11.31 8.18
N ALA A 157 -5.97 -10.59 8.43
CA ALA A 157 -5.37 -10.45 9.75
C ALA A 157 -6.32 -9.76 10.75
N THR A 158 -7.03 -8.70 10.34
CA THR A 158 -8.06 -8.07 11.20
C THR A 158 -9.22 -9.00 11.57
N ARG A 159 -9.43 -10.08 10.81
CA ARG A 159 -10.42 -11.14 11.07
C ARG A 159 -9.85 -12.32 11.86
N GLY A 160 -8.65 -12.17 12.43
CA GLY A 160 -7.96 -13.20 13.22
C GLY A 160 -7.10 -14.16 12.40
N GLN A 161 -7.01 -13.99 11.06
CA GLN A 161 -6.14 -14.80 10.21
C GLN A 161 -4.80 -14.09 9.98
N GLU A 162 -4.03 -13.88 11.05
CA GLU A 162 -2.79 -13.09 11.00
C GLU A 162 -1.62 -13.83 10.33
N GLY A 163 -1.63 -15.17 10.40
CA GLY A 163 -0.52 -16.02 9.96
C GLY A 163 -0.06 -15.76 8.51
N PRO A 164 -0.97 -15.67 7.52
CA PRO A 164 -0.59 -15.33 6.14
C PRO A 164 0.19 -14.01 6.00
N LEU A 165 -0.21 -12.94 6.69
CA LEU A 165 0.49 -11.65 6.64
C LEU A 165 1.90 -11.75 7.23
N LEU A 166 2.01 -12.33 8.44
CA LEU A 166 3.28 -12.47 9.15
C LEU A 166 4.29 -13.33 8.37
N ARG A 167 3.85 -14.51 7.90
CA ARG A 167 4.72 -15.40 7.10
C ARG A 167 5.12 -14.79 5.77
N SER A 168 4.26 -13.98 5.16
CA SER A 168 4.61 -13.30 3.91
C SER A 168 5.67 -12.22 4.16
N ALA A 169 5.53 -11.42 5.23
CA ALA A 169 6.53 -10.45 5.63
C ALA A 169 7.90 -11.11 5.88
N GLU A 170 7.91 -12.21 6.63
CA GLU A 170 9.12 -12.99 6.90
C GLU A 170 9.77 -13.51 5.62
N ALA A 171 8.99 -14.16 4.74
CA ALA A 171 9.50 -14.71 3.50
C ALA A 171 10.11 -13.62 2.59
N VAL A 172 9.46 -12.45 2.48
CA VAL A 172 10.00 -11.33 1.69
C VAL A 172 11.28 -10.76 2.32
N ALA A 173 11.33 -10.62 3.64
CA ALA A 173 12.52 -10.14 4.34
C ALA A 173 13.71 -11.09 4.15
N GLN A 174 13.48 -12.40 4.26
CA GLN A 174 14.51 -13.43 4.03
C GLN A 174 14.98 -13.41 2.58
N GLN A 175 14.08 -13.34 1.60
CA GLN A 175 14.44 -13.26 0.17
C GLN A 175 15.29 -12.03 -0.13
N LEU A 176 14.87 -10.85 0.35
CA LEU A 176 15.64 -9.62 0.20
C LEU A 176 17.04 -9.76 0.81
N SER A 177 17.12 -10.30 2.03
CA SER A 177 18.39 -10.48 2.73
C SER A 177 19.31 -11.50 2.06
N GLN A 178 18.76 -12.56 1.45
CA GLN A 178 19.54 -13.57 0.73
C GLN A 178 20.03 -13.05 -0.63
N SER A 179 19.26 -12.16 -1.26
CA SER A 179 19.65 -11.49 -2.51
C SER A 179 20.58 -10.29 -2.32
N ASP A 180 20.82 -9.88 -1.07
CA ASP A 180 21.65 -8.73 -0.72
C ASP A 180 23.15 -9.11 -0.84
N ASP A 181 23.82 -8.59 -1.85
CA ASP A 181 25.27 -8.74 -2.08
C ASP A 181 26.14 -7.67 -1.38
N GLY A 182 25.51 -6.75 -0.64
CA GLY A 182 26.14 -5.60 0.00
C GLY A 182 26.53 -4.45 -0.94
N VAL A 183 26.39 -4.60 -2.26
CA VAL A 183 26.87 -3.65 -3.27
C VAL A 183 25.72 -3.05 -4.07
N ALA A 184 24.92 -3.87 -4.73
CA ALA A 184 23.78 -3.41 -5.53
C ALA A 184 22.63 -2.96 -4.62
N PRO A 185 21.87 -1.92 -4.95
CA PRO A 185 20.68 -1.56 -4.17
C PRO A 185 19.72 -2.76 -4.04
N LEU A 186 19.01 -2.86 -2.90
CA LEU A 186 17.93 -3.83 -2.76
C LEU A 186 16.87 -3.63 -3.84
N ASP A 187 16.21 -4.71 -4.25
CA ASP A 187 15.10 -4.63 -5.19
C ASP A 187 14.03 -3.66 -4.66
N ALA A 188 13.74 -2.60 -5.41
CA ALA A 188 12.89 -1.52 -4.96
C ALA A 188 11.43 -1.97 -4.76
N GLY A 189 10.93 -2.85 -5.63
CA GLY A 189 9.57 -3.38 -5.55
C GLY A 189 9.39 -4.25 -4.32
N ARG A 190 10.32 -5.18 -4.08
CA ARG A 190 10.32 -6.05 -2.90
C ARG A 190 10.54 -5.27 -1.61
N SER A 191 11.39 -4.24 -1.65
CA SER A 191 11.59 -3.34 -0.51
C SER A 191 10.33 -2.53 -0.19
N ALA A 192 9.53 -2.17 -1.21
CA ALA A 192 8.23 -1.54 -0.99
C ALA A 192 7.21 -2.54 -0.41
N ASP A 193 7.14 -3.76 -0.97
CA ASP A 193 6.28 -4.83 -0.46
C ASP A 193 6.53 -5.08 1.04
N LEU A 194 7.81 -5.18 1.45
CA LEU A 194 8.18 -5.38 2.86
C LEU A 194 7.74 -4.21 3.75
N ARG A 195 7.99 -2.97 3.33
CA ARG A 195 7.57 -1.78 4.10
C ARG A 195 6.05 -1.75 4.28
N ASP A 196 5.30 -2.04 3.23
CA ASP A 196 3.84 -2.02 3.27
C ASP A 196 3.27 -3.18 4.10
N MET A 197 3.93 -4.36 4.13
CA MET A 197 3.55 -5.44 5.05
C MET A 197 3.87 -5.11 6.51
N VAL A 198 5.05 -4.55 6.82
CA VAL A 198 5.38 -4.10 8.18
C VAL A 198 4.37 -3.06 8.65
N ARG A 199 4.05 -2.09 7.77
CA ARG A 199 2.98 -1.11 8.01
C ARG A 199 1.64 -1.79 8.30
N ALA A 200 1.23 -2.75 7.47
CA ALA A 200 -0.02 -3.46 7.63
C ALA A 200 -0.10 -4.17 8.99
N VAL A 201 0.99 -4.80 9.45
CA VAL A 201 1.03 -5.44 10.77
C VAL A 201 0.89 -4.41 11.89
N ILE A 202 1.59 -3.28 11.82
CA ILE A 202 1.45 -2.19 12.81
C ILE A 202 0.00 -1.69 12.85
N GLU A 203 -0.65 -1.55 11.70
CA GLU A 203 -2.05 -1.10 11.63
C GLU A 203 -3.04 -2.15 12.17
N VAL A 204 -2.73 -3.45 12.04
CA VAL A 204 -3.55 -4.54 12.61
C VAL A 204 -3.38 -4.63 14.12
N LYS A 205 -2.15 -4.52 14.61
CA LYS A 205 -1.81 -4.65 16.04
C LYS A 205 -1.95 -3.35 16.84
N SER A 206 -2.07 -2.22 16.14
CA SER A 206 -1.90 -0.86 16.66
C SER A 206 -0.45 -0.53 17.07
N VAL A 207 -0.13 0.77 17.11
CA VAL A 207 1.22 1.25 17.46
C VAL A 207 1.55 0.96 18.93
N GLU A 208 0.53 0.95 19.78
CA GLU A 208 0.66 0.69 21.22
C GLU A 208 1.26 -0.69 21.50
N ALA A 209 0.97 -1.69 20.66
CA ALA A 209 1.53 -3.04 20.78
C ALA A 209 3.06 -3.09 20.63
N PHE A 210 3.68 -2.04 20.08
CA PHE A 210 5.13 -1.91 19.92
C PHE A 210 5.76 -0.98 20.96
N SER A 211 4.95 -0.32 21.79
CA SER A 211 5.41 0.75 22.68
C SER A 211 6.15 0.27 23.93
N ASP A 212 5.98 -1.00 24.31
CA ASP A 212 6.64 -1.61 25.47
C ASP A 212 8.07 -2.09 25.16
N GLY A 213 8.52 -1.97 23.90
CA GLY A 213 9.82 -2.42 23.44
C GLY A 213 9.96 -3.94 23.34
N ASN A 214 8.85 -4.69 23.33
CA ASN A 214 8.89 -6.15 23.22
C ASN A 214 9.23 -6.61 21.79
N PRO A 215 10.41 -7.22 21.56
CA PRO A 215 10.87 -7.59 20.22
C PRO A 215 10.09 -8.76 19.62
N ARG A 216 9.22 -9.42 20.40
CA ARG A 216 8.47 -10.60 19.93
C ARG A 216 7.67 -10.31 18.67
N LEU A 217 6.91 -9.22 18.62
CA LEU A 217 6.08 -8.89 17.45
C LEU A 217 6.93 -8.59 16.21
N VAL A 218 8.08 -7.95 16.39
CA VAL A 218 9.00 -7.63 15.29
C VAL A 218 9.65 -8.90 14.75
N ARG A 219 10.01 -9.85 15.63
CA ARG A 219 10.46 -11.20 15.24
C ARG A 219 9.38 -12.02 14.54
N GLU A 220 8.12 -11.92 14.97
CA GLU A 220 6.99 -12.59 14.30
C GLU A 220 6.75 -12.05 12.87
N MET A 221 7.15 -10.81 12.58
CA MET A 221 7.19 -10.25 11.22
C MET A 221 8.44 -10.66 10.41
N GLY A 222 9.28 -11.55 10.96
CA GLY A 222 10.48 -12.07 10.32
C GLY A 222 11.73 -11.23 10.50
N TYR A 223 11.74 -10.24 11.39
CA TYR A 223 12.97 -9.57 11.77
C TYR A 223 13.90 -10.56 12.49
N ALA A 224 15.16 -10.62 12.06
CA ALA A 224 16.19 -11.43 12.69
C ALA A 224 17.54 -10.71 12.64
N SER A 225 18.39 -10.96 13.64
CA SER A 225 19.74 -10.40 13.71
C SER A 225 20.63 -10.80 12.52
N THR A 226 20.33 -11.96 11.92
CA THR A 226 20.99 -12.52 10.72
C THR A 226 20.58 -11.85 9.41
N LEU A 227 19.53 -11.00 9.41
CA LEU A 227 19.17 -10.23 8.22
C LEU A 227 20.27 -9.23 7.86
N SER A 228 20.38 -8.94 6.58
CA SER A 228 21.32 -7.94 6.08
C SER A 228 21.05 -6.57 6.72
N PRO A 229 22.07 -5.75 6.96
CA PRO A 229 21.88 -4.40 7.54
C PRO A 229 20.88 -3.54 6.76
N ARG A 230 20.85 -3.67 5.43
CA ARG A 230 19.92 -2.90 4.58
C ARG A 230 18.48 -3.35 4.77
N VAL A 231 18.21 -4.64 4.92
CA VAL A 231 16.85 -5.12 5.23
C VAL A 231 16.44 -4.70 6.64
N LYS A 232 17.33 -4.78 7.62
CA LYS A 232 17.06 -4.29 8.99
C LYS A 232 16.67 -2.81 9.00
N SER A 233 17.32 -1.99 8.17
CA SER A 233 16.98 -0.56 8.07
C SER A 233 15.55 -0.30 7.56
N LEU A 234 14.95 -1.23 6.79
CA LEU A 234 13.57 -1.12 6.35
C LEU A 234 12.57 -1.24 7.51
N TYR A 235 12.86 -2.13 8.48
CA TYR A 235 12.05 -2.27 9.68
C TYR A 235 12.18 -1.02 10.57
N ASP A 236 13.42 -0.57 10.80
CA ASP A 236 13.72 0.64 11.58
C ASP A 236 12.99 1.87 11.03
N GLU A 237 13.12 2.12 9.71
CA GLU A 237 12.45 3.25 9.04
C GLU A 237 10.95 3.32 9.35
N ILE A 238 10.25 2.18 9.24
CA ILE A 238 8.80 2.12 9.41
C ILE A 238 8.41 2.17 10.88
N LEU A 239 9.05 1.36 11.74
CA LEU A 239 8.75 1.35 13.18
C LEU A 239 9.02 2.72 13.80
N PHE A 240 10.18 3.31 13.52
CA PHE A 240 10.54 4.63 14.01
C PHE A 240 9.54 5.69 13.54
N ALA A 241 9.11 5.66 12.27
CA ALA A 241 8.14 6.64 11.76
C ALA A 241 6.80 6.61 12.52
N TYR A 242 6.26 5.41 12.79
CA TYR A 242 5.01 5.26 13.54
C TYR A 242 5.17 5.64 15.02
N LEU A 243 6.23 5.16 15.67
CA LEU A 243 6.52 5.48 17.06
C LEU A 243 6.79 6.98 17.25
N LYS A 244 7.51 7.61 16.33
CA LYS A 244 7.79 9.05 16.36
C LYS A 244 6.50 9.86 16.24
N HIS A 245 5.59 9.46 15.36
CA HIS A 245 4.31 10.14 15.19
C HIS A 245 3.49 10.14 16.48
N GLN A 246 3.49 9.01 17.22
CA GLN A 246 2.69 8.83 18.42
C GLN A 246 3.36 9.35 19.71
N TYR A 247 4.67 9.13 19.87
CA TYR A 247 5.39 9.33 21.14
C TYR A 247 6.50 10.39 21.09
N GLY A 248 6.76 10.96 19.90
CA GLY A 248 7.83 11.92 19.69
C GLY A 248 9.19 11.26 19.44
N ARG A 249 10.16 12.06 19.01
CA ARG A 249 11.45 11.59 18.46
C ARG A 249 12.31 10.82 19.47
N GLU A 250 12.49 11.36 20.66
CA GLU A 250 13.40 10.80 21.67
C GLU A 250 12.94 9.41 22.11
N ARG A 251 11.68 9.30 22.54
CA ARG A 251 11.05 8.03 22.90
C ARG A 251 11.03 7.02 21.77
N ALA A 252 10.73 7.45 20.54
CA ALA A 252 10.74 6.55 19.40
C ALA A 252 12.11 5.94 19.11
N THR A 253 13.19 6.68 19.39
CA THR A 253 14.56 6.17 19.21
C THR A 253 14.84 5.03 20.20
N GLU A 254 14.50 5.23 21.48
CA GLU A 254 14.68 4.22 22.54
C GLU A 254 13.81 2.99 22.28
N MET A 255 12.55 3.18 21.90
CA MET A 255 11.61 2.09 21.60
C MET A 255 12.04 1.30 20.37
N ALA A 256 12.43 1.97 19.28
CA ALA A 256 12.90 1.28 18.07
C ALA A 256 14.17 0.47 18.34
N ALA A 257 15.13 1.02 19.12
CA ALA A 257 16.32 0.27 19.52
C ALA A 257 15.94 -0.98 20.36
N ALA A 258 15.06 -0.83 21.35
CA ALA A 258 14.61 -1.95 22.18
C ALA A 258 13.93 -3.07 21.35
N LEU A 259 13.15 -2.70 20.33
CA LEU A 259 12.47 -3.64 19.45
C LEU A 259 13.40 -4.39 18.49
N LEU A 260 14.54 -3.79 18.12
CA LEU A 260 15.43 -4.29 17.07
C LEU A 260 16.73 -4.90 17.61
N ASP A 261 17.17 -4.49 18.79
CA ASP A 261 18.39 -4.99 19.43
C ASP A 261 18.15 -6.16 20.42
N GLY A 262 16.87 -6.42 20.77
CA GLY A 262 16.44 -7.48 21.70
C GLY A 262 16.10 -8.81 21.05
#